data_AF-A0A0F4YHV3-F1
#
_entry.id   AF-A0A0F4YHV3-F1
#
_cell.length_a   1.000
_cell.length_b   1.000
_cell.length_c   1.000
_cell.angle_alpha   90.00
_cell.angle_beta   90.00
_cell.angle_gamma   90.00
#
_symmetry.space_group_name_H-M   'P 1'
#
loop_
_entity.id
_entity.type
_entity.pdbx_description
1 polymer ?
#
loop_
_entity_poly.entity_id
_entity_poly.type
_entity_poly.pdbx_seq_one_letter_code
_entity_poly.pdbx_strand_id
1 'polypeptide(L)'
;MAQIAPNSPFVPTSWAAWLAQRLEMNEERLRQLTAKIEKKKASNKLTVQPIFGGKVFPDFFSSVLSRQSIWRPGEVERPARPQAPWPDEDELQHEGSQRSKSGYSRFPPLPRVPGNITVNWKQRAPIVPFEFDVVGRPTMADDEVAPETDERMRFLIGNSFLQELET
;
A
#
# COMPACT_ATOMS: atom_id res chain seq x y z
N MET A 1 36.41 5.42 -31.88
CA MET A 1 35.31 5.65 -30.93
C MET A 1 35.67 6.85 -30.08
N ALA A 2 34.88 7.94 -30.14
CA ALA A 2 35.16 9.16 -29.39
C ALA A 2 34.80 8.96 -27.90
N GLN A 3 35.72 9.28 -27.00
CA GLN A 3 35.48 9.22 -25.56
C GLN A 3 34.67 10.43 -25.10
N ILE A 4 33.66 10.19 -24.27
CA ILE A 4 32.71 11.22 -23.79
C ILE A 4 33.38 12.25 -22.85
N ALA A 5 34.49 11.90 -22.19
CA ALA A 5 35.21 12.81 -21.29
C ALA A 5 36.71 12.45 -21.20
N PRO A 6 37.53 12.78 -22.21
CA PRO A 6 38.91 12.28 -22.34
C PRO A 6 39.88 12.78 -21.25
N ASN A 7 39.55 13.88 -20.57
CA ASN A 7 40.42 14.50 -19.55
C ASN A 7 40.00 14.18 -18.11
N SER A 8 39.03 13.27 -17.90
CA SER A 8 38.65 12.88 -16.54
C SER A 8 39.78 12.02 -15.93
N PRO A 9 40.20 12.27 -14.67
CA PRO A 9 41.20 11.44 -14.00
C PRO A 9 40.72 10.00 -13.75
N PHE A 10 39.43 9.73 -14.03
CA PHE A 10 38.80 8.43 -13.91
C PHE A 10 38.61 7.71 -15.25
N VAL A 11 39.23 8.19 -16.34
CA VAL A 11 39.23 7.46 -17.61
C VAL A 11 40.31 6.38 -17.54
N PRO A 12 39.95 5.09 -17.55
CA PRO A 12 40.95 4.04 -17.58
C PRO A 12 41.70 4.09 -18.90
N THR A 13 43.02 4.19 -18.79
CA THR A 13 43.96 4.26 -19.91
C THR A 13 44.13 2.92 -20.63
N SER A 14 43.70 1.81 -20.01
CA SER A 14 43.73 0.47 -20.58
C SER A 14 42.49 -0.35 -20.22
N TRP A 15 42.22 -1.39 -21.00
CA TRP A 15 41.13 -2.34 -20.73
C TRP A 15 41.31 -3.03 -19.36
N ALA A 16 42.54 -3.36 -18.98
CA ALA A 16 42.84 -3.95 -17.67
C ALA A 16 42.51 -2.98 -16.52
N ALA A 17 42.86 -1.70 -16.66
CA ALA A 17 42.51 -0.67 -15.68
C ALA A 17 40.99 -0.46 -15.58
N TRP A 18 40.27 -0.54 -16.70
CA TRP A 18 38.81 -0.47 -16.72
C TRP A 18 38.15 -1.65 -15.99
N LEU A 19 38.66 -2.86 -16.22
CA LEU A 19 38.18 -4.07 -15.54
C LEU A 19 38.42 -4.00 -14.03
N ALA A 20 39.60 -3.57 -13.60
CA ALA A 20 39.93 -3.40 -12.19
C ALA A 20 39.00 -2.38 -11.51
N GLN A 21 38.79 -1.22 -12.13
CA GLN A 21 37.87 -0.20 -11.63
C GLN A 21 36.42 -0.71 -11.53
N ARG A 22 35.96 -1.48 -12.52
CA ARG A 22 34.60 -2.06 -12.52
C ARG A 22 34.42 -3.11 -11.42
N LEU A 23 35.46 -3.90 -11.18
CA LEU A 23 35.47 -4.89 -10.11
C LEU A 23 35.40 -4.20 -8.74
N GLU A 24 36.23 -3.19 -8.52
CA GLU A 24 36.24 -2.38 -7.30
C GLU A 24 34.89 -1.68 -7.04
N MET A 25 34.28 -1.07 -8.07
CA MET A 25 32.95 -0.47 -7.96
C MET A 25 31.87 -1.49 -7.56
N ASN A 26 31.94 -2.72 -8.09
CA ASN A 26 31.00 -3.78 -7.74
C ASN A 26 31.20 -4.28 -6.32
N GLU A 27 32.45 -4.44 -5.87
CA GLU A 27 32.78 -4.79 -4.50
C GLU A 27 32.33 -3.72 -3.50
N GLU A 28 32.54 -2.44 -3.81
CA GLU A 28 32.11 -1.34 -2.96
C GLU A 28 30.58 -1.25 -2.87
N ARG A 29 29.87 -1.47 -3.98
CA ARG A 29 28.39 -1.59 -3.97
C ARG A 29 27.94 -2.74 -3.09
N LEU A 30 28.60 -3.89 -3.16
CA LEU A 30 28.29 -5.05 -2.31
C LEU A 30 28.51 -4.71 -0.84
N ARG A 31 29.63 -4.07 -0.48
CA ARG A 31 29.90 -3.61 0.90
C ARG A 31 28.83 -2.65 1.42
N GLN A 32 28.40 -1.70 0.59
CA GLN A 32 27.34 -0.77 0.99
C GLN A 32 25.99 -1.48 1.17
N LEU A 33 25.68 -2.45 0.33
CA LEU A 33 24.46 -3.25 0.47
C LEU A 33 24.50 -4.12 1.74
N THR A 34 25.61 -4.80 2.02
CA THR A 34 25.75 -5.61 3.24
C THR A 34 25.65 -4.75 4.50
N ALA A 35 26.34 -3.61 4.54
CA ALA A 35 26.24 -2.66 5.66
C ALA A 35 24.81 -2.13 5.86
N LYS A 36 24.07 -1.86 4.78
CA LYS A 36 22.65 -1.46 4.87
C LYS A 36 21.77 -2.60 5.40
N ILE A 37 22.02 -3.85 4.97
CA ILE A 37 21.29 -5.03 5.48
C ILE A 37 21.56 -5.21 6.98
N GLU A 38 22.82 -5.12 7.41
CA GLU A 38 23.19 -5.23 8.83
C GLU A 38 22.59 -4.09 9.66
N LYS A 39 22.65 -2.85 9.16
CA LYS A 39 22.01 -1.71 9.82
C LYS A 39 20.50 -1.86 9.92
N LYS A 40 19.82 -2.41 8.90
CA LYS A 40 18.39 -2.75 8.95
C LYS A 40 18.11 -3.87 9.95
N LYS A 41 18.93 -4.93 9.98
CA LYS A 41 18.82 -6.01 10.97
C LYS A 41 18.99 -5.49 12.40
N ALA A 42 19.94 -4.59 12.63
CA ALA A 42 20.16 -3.95 13.93
C ALA A 42 19.04 -2.94 14.30
N SER A 43 18.50 -2.23 13.30
CA SER A 43 17.39 -1.27 13.47
C SER A 43 16.01 -1.92 13.62
N ASN A 44 15.88 -3.24 13.42
CA ASN A 44 14.60 -3.95 13.47
C ASN A 44 14.05 -4.18 14.89
N LYS A 45 14.58 -3.51 15.91
CA LYS A 45 13.92 -3.35 17.21
C LYS A 45 13.40 -1.92 17.36
N LEU A 46 12.58 -1.46 16.41
CA LEU A 46 11.55 -0.51 16.82
C LEU A 46 10.63 -1.30 17.73
N THR A 47 10.77 -1.11 19.05
CA THR A 47 9.79 -1.56 20.03
C THR A 47 8.53 -0.75 19.76
N VAL A 48 7.77 -1.17 18.76
CA VAL A 48 6.42 -0.65 18.54
C VAL A 48 5.66 -1.07 19.77
N GLN A 49 5.43 -0.12 20.66
CA GLN A 49 4.59 -0.34 21.82
C GLN A 49 3.25 -0.83 21.29
N PRO A 50 2.73 -1.96 21.79
CA PRO A 50 1.49 -2.50 21.29
C PRO A 50 0.39 -1.46 21.49
N ILE A 51 -0.44 -1.26 20.46
CA ILE A 51 -1.54 -0.30 20.50
C ILE A 51 -2.43 -0.65 21.70
N PHE A 52 -2.83 0.35 22.49
CA PHE A 52 -3.56 0.19 23.76
C PHE A 52 -2.87 -0.74 24.79
N GLY A 53 -1.54 -0.85 24.78
CA GLY A 53 -0.81 -1.71 25.70
C GLY A 53 -1.05 -3.21 25.46
N GLY A 54 -1.47 -3.60 24.25
CA GLY A 54 -1.76 -4.98 23.89
C GLY A 54 -3.16 -5.44 24.27
N LYS A 55 -4.06 -4.52 24.65
CA LYS A 55 -5.46 -4.85 24.88
C LYS A 55 -6.10 -5.38 23.59
N VAL A 56 -6.69 -6.57 23.69
CA VAL A 56 -7.49 -7.16 22.64
C VAL A 56 -8.93 -6.72 22.83
N PHE A 57 -9.53 -6.11 21.81
CA PHE A 57 -10.95 -5.77 21.84
C PHE A 57 -11.81 -7.02 21.61
N PRO A 58 -12.92 -7.21 22.34
CA PRO A 58 -13.90 -8.23 22.01
C PRO A 58 -14.63 -7.90 20.69
N ASP A 59 -15.33 -8.87 20.12
CA ASP A 59 -16.40 -8.67 19.11
C ASP A 59 -16.11 -7.79 17.90
N PHE A 60 -15.17 -8.22 17.05
CA PHE A 60 -14.87 -7.59 15.75
C PHE A 60 -14.47 -6.10 15.79
N PHE A 61 -14.32 -5.51 16.97
CA PHE A 61 -13.89 -4.13 17.11
C PHE A 61 -12.39 -4.01 16.82
N SER A 62 -12.07 -3.04 15.97
CA SER A 62 -10.70 -2.67 15.65
C SER A 62 -10.16 -1.65 16.65
N SER A 63 -8.84 -1.51 16.69
CA SER A 63 -8.18 -0.43 17.43
C SER A 63 -8.44 0.95 16.83
N VAL A 64 -8.97 1.03 15.60
CA VAL A 64 -9.29 2.27 14.92
C VAL A 64 -10.74 2.64 15.23
N LEU A 65 -10.93 3.72 16.01
CA LEU A 65 -12.24 4.27 16.37
C LEU A 65 -13.17 3.29 17.10
N SER A 66 -12.66 2.14 17.56
CA SER A 66 -13.48 1.07 18.14
C SER A 66 -14.67 0.72 17.25
N ARG A 67 -14.47 0.70 15.93
CA ARG A 67 -15.48 0.26 14.95
C ARG A 67 -15.25 -1.18 14.54
N GLN A 68 -16.34 -1.87 14.20
CA GLN A 68 -16.25 -3.23 13.69
C GLN A 68 -15.50 -3.25 12.36
N SER A 69 -14.56 -4.18 12.21
CA SER A 69 -13.76 -4.31 10.99
C SER A 69 -13.35 -5.76 10.75
N ILE A 70 -13.21 -6.12 9.48
CA ILE A 70 -12.63 -7.39 9.03
C ILE A 70 -11.11 -7.45 9.24
N TRP A 71 -10.47 -6.30 9.44
CA TRP A 71 -9.02 -6.17 9.56
C TRP A 71 -8.57 -6.26 11.03
N ARG A 72 -8.52 -7.49 11.57
CA ARG A 72 -8.13 -7.72 12.96
C ARG A 72 -6.89 -8.60 13.09
N PRO A 73 -5.96 -8.23 13.98
CA PRO A 73 -4.92 -9.14 14.44
C PRO A 73 -5.56 -10.12 15.44
N GLY A 74 -5.70 -11.40 15.07
CA GLY A 74 -6.16 -12.44 16.00
C GLY A 74 -7.01 -13.51 15.34
N GLU A 75 -6.55 -14.75 15.48
CA GLU A 75 -6.96 -15.99 14.81
C GLU A 75 -8.22 -16.66 15.36
N VAL A 76 -9.08 -15.97 16.13
CA VAL A 76 -10.30 -16.64 16.59
C VAL A 76 -11.26 -16.73 15.41
N GLU A 77 -11.08 -17.80 14.62
CA GLU A 77 -12.00 -18.23 13.59
C GLU A 77 -13.38 -18.31 14.20
N ARG A 78 -14.24 -17.35 13.86
CA ARG A 78 -15.65 -17.41 14.21
C ARG A 78 -16.35 -18.14 13.07
N PRO A 79 -17.01 -19.29 13.31
CA PRO A 79 -17.72 -20.02 12.26
C PRO A 79 -18.77 -19.16 11.53
N ALA A 80 -19.35 -18.18 12.24
CA ALA A 80 -20.33 -17.26 11.68
C ALA A 80 -19.75 -16.22 10.69
N ARG A 81 -18.44 -15.98 10.70
CA ARG A 81 -17.78 -15.04 9.78
C ARG A 81 -16.34 -15.51 9.51
N PRO A 82 -16.10 -16.23 8.40
CA PRO A 82 -14.76 -16.71 8.08
C PRO A 82 -13.80 -15.55 7.85
N GLN A 83 -12.58 -15.69 8.34
CA GLN A 83 -11.50 -14.74 8.14
C GLN A 83 -10.67 -15.14 6.91
N ALA A 84 -10.21 -14.16 6.13
CA ALA A 84 -9.39 -14.46 4.97
C ALA A 84 -7.99 -14.83 5.44
N PRO A 85 -7.34 -15.80 4.78
CA PRO A 85 -5.91 -15.98 4.96
C PRO A 85 -5.15 -14.74 4.45
N TRP A 86 -3.88 -14.65 4.82
CA TRP A 86 -2.97 -13.75 4.12
C TRP A 86 -2.93 -14.11 2.62
N PRO A 87 -2.85 -13.12 1.73
CA PRO A 87 -2.83 -13.36 0.30
C PRO A 87 -1.59 -14.15 -0.10
N ASP A 88 -1.75 -15.02 -1.10
CA ASP A 88 -0.63 -15.72 -1.73
C ASP A 88 0.10 -14.81 -2.74
N GLU A 89 1.21 -15.31 -3.30
CA GLU A 89 2.02 -14.55 -4.25
C GLU A 89 1.23 -14.17 -5.51
N ASP A 90 0.34 -15.05 -5.98
CA ASP A 90 -0.47 -14.83 -7.18
C ASP A 90 -1.52 -13.73 -6.93
N GLU A 91 -2.18 -13.75 -5.78
CA GLU A 91 -3.09 -12.71 -5.30
C GLU A 91 -2.35 -11.37 -5.16
N LEU A 92 -1.17 -11.37 -4.54
CA LEU A 92 -0.35 -10.18 -4.36
C LEU A 92 0.10 -9.58 -5.69
N GLN A 93 0.51 -10.42 -6.64
CA GLN A 93 0.94 -9.98 -7.96
C GLN A 93 -0.25 -9.38 -8.73
N HIS A 94 -1.40 -10.06 -8.71
CA HIS A 94 -2.59 -9.62 -9.44
C HIS A 94 -3.21 -8.36 -8.86
N GLU A 95 -3.49 -8.35 -7.56
CA GLU A 95 -4.18 -7.24 -6.88
C GLU A 95 -3.24 -6.07 -6.55
N GLY A 96 -1.93 -6.29 -6.57
CA GLY A 96 -0.92 -5.24 -6.45
C GLY A 96 -0.45 -4.73 -7.81
N SER A 97 0.60 -5.36 -8.34
CA SER A 97 1.37 -4.84 -9.47
C SER A 97 0.62 -4.80 -10.80
N GLN A 98 -0.28 -5.76 -11.05
CA GLN A 98 -1.06 -5.83 -12.30
C GLN A 98 -2.30 -4.94 -12.24
N ARG A 99 -2.86 -4.75 -11.04
CA ARG A 99 -4.06 -3.95 -10.82
C ARG A 99 -3.86 -2.48 -11.14
N SER A 100 -2.69 -1.93 -10.79
CA SER A 100 -2.34 -0.54 -11.08
C SER A 100 -2.32 -0.21 -12.58
N LYS A 101 -2.22 -1.22 -13.44
CA LYS A 101 -2.19 -1.08 -14.92
C LYS A 101 -3.55 -1.29 -15.58
N SER A 102 -4.52 -1.86 -14.87
CA SER A 102 -5.78 -2.37 -15.46
C SER A 102 -6.99 -1.47 -15.24
N GLY A 103 -6.80 -0.27 -14.68
CA GLY A 103 -7.87 0.73 -14.54
C GLY A 103 -8.91 0.41 -13.46
N TYR A 104 -8.69 -0.63 -12.65
CA TYR A 104 -9.53 -0.91 -11.49
C TYR A 104 -9.41 0.20 -10.44
N SER A 105 -10.50 0.41 -9.68
CA SER A 105 -10.67 1.47 -8.67
C SER A 105 -9.47 1.65 -7.74
N ARG A 106 -9.30 2.84 -7.16
CA ARG A 106 -8.18 3.18 -6.25
C ARG A 106 -8.04 2.25 -5.04
N PHE A 107 -9.11 1.58 -4.63
CA PHE A 107 -9.11 0.69 -3.47
C PHE A 107 -8.90 -0.76 -3.90
N PRO A 108 -8.02 -1.52 -3.21
CA PRO A 108 -7.87 -2.96 -3.43
C PRO A 108 -9.20 -3.68 -3.16
N PRO A 109 -9.47 -4.84 -3.77
CA PRO A 109 -10.68 -5.57 -3.49
C PRO A 109 -10.65 -6.15 -2.08
N LEU A 110 -11.83 -6.51 -1.58
CA LEU A 110 -11.94 -7.19 -0.30
C LEU A 110 -11.28 -8.58 -0.37
N PRO A 111 -10.62 -9.02 0.71
CA PRO A 111 -10.12 -10.39 0.83
C PRO A 111 -11.24 -11.41 0.61
N ARG A 112 -10.88 -12.60 0.14
CA ARG A 112 -11.85 -13.65 -0.18
C ARG A 112 -11.94 -14.70 0.91
N VAL A 113 -13.10 -15.36 1.00
CA VAL A 113 -13.32 -16.43 1.97
C VAL A 113 -12.34 -17.59 1.71
N PRO A 114 -11.86 -18.28 2.75
CA PRO A 114 -11.19 -19.55 2.60
C PRO A 114 -12.09 -20.50 1.80
N GLY A 115 -11.51 -21.18 0.82
CA GLY A 115 -12.26 -22.04 -0.08
C GLY A 115 -11.43 -23.23 -0.53
N ASN A 116 -12.06 -24.13 -1.29
CA ASN A 116 -11.38 -25.28 -1.84
C ASN A 116 -10.16 -24.84 -2.68
N ILE A 117 -9.00 -25.46 -2.41
CA ILE A 117 -7.76 -25.23 -3.14
C ILE A 117 -7.89 -25.44 -4.65
N THR A 118 -8.85 -26.26 -5.10
CA THR A 118 -9.09 -26.53 -6.52
C THR A 118 -9.83 -25.40 -7.23
N VAL A 119 -10.48 -24.50 -6.49
CA VAL A 119 -11.18 -23.34 -7.04
C VAL A 119 -10.19 -22.19 -7.12
N ASN A 120 -10.06 -21.62 -8.33
CA ASN A 120 -9.23 -20.43 -8.55
C ASN A 120 -9.66 -19.33 -7.58
N TRP A 121 -8.69 -18.67 -6.95
CA TRP A 121 -8.95 -17.68 -5.92
C TRP A 121 -9.90 -16.56 -6.41
N LYS A 122 -9.81 -16.14 -7.68
CA LYS A 122 -10.66 -15.09 -8.28
C LYS A 122 -12.14 -15.47 -8.34
N GLN A 123 -12.47 -16.75 -8.24
CA GLN A 123 -13.84 -17.26 -8.26
C GLN A 123 -14.43 -17.41 -6.85
N ARG A 124 -13.61 -17.27 -5.79
CA ARG A 124 -14.08 -17.38 -4.39
C ARG A 124 -14.86 -16.13 -3.99
N ALA A 125 -15.86 -16.27 -3.12
CA ALA A 125 -16.63 -15.11 -2.67
C ALA A 125 -15.75 -14.13 -1.85
N PRO A 126 -15.89 -12.81 -2.01
CA PRO A 126 -15.32 -11.85 -1.07
C PRO A 126 -15.88 -12.04 0.34
N ILE A 127 -15.10 -11.70 1.35
CA ILE A 127 -15.59 -11.60 2.73
C ILE A 127 -16.63 -10.50 2.81
N VAL A 128 -17.69 -10.77 3.56
CA VAL A 128 -18.71 -9.77 3.87
C VAL A 128 -18.06 -8.66 4.70
N PRO A 129 -17.94 -7.41 4.19
CA PRO A 129 -17.32 -6.31 4.93
C PRO A 129 -18.20 -5.90 6.13
N PHE A 130 -17.63 -5.19 7.12
CA PHE A 130 -18.45 -4.33 7.98
C PHE A 130 -18.69 -2.99 7.30
N GLU A 131 -19.67 -2.22 7.77
CA GLU A 131 -19.97 -0.89 7.21
C GLU A 131 -18.74 0.02 7.14
N PHE A 132 -17.88 -0.04 8.16
CA PHE A 132 -16.63 0.72 8.19
C PHE A 132 -15.61 0.29 7.12
N ASP A 133 -15.66 -0.96 6.66
CA ASP A 133 -14.73 -1.49 5.65
C ASP A 133 -15.24 -1.28 4.20
N VAL A 134 -16.47 -0.79 4.03
CA VAL A 134 -17.03 -0.49 2.71
C VAL A 134 -16.38 0.77 2.17
N VAL A 135 -15.59 0.60 1.11
CA VAL A 135 -14.90 1.68 0.40
C VAL A 135 -15.60 2.02 -0.91
N GLY A 136 -15.49 3.27 -1.35
CA GLY A 136 -16.01 3.68 -2.67
C GLY A 136 -17.54 3.73 -2.79
N ARG A 137 -18.26 3.60 -1.67
CA ARG A 137 -19.70 3.89 -1.59
C ARG A 137 -19.86 5.25 -0.90
N PRO A 138 -20.23 6.32 -1.62
CA PRO A 138 -20.63 7.56 -0.98
C PRO A 138 -21.78 7.25 -0.02
N THR A 139 -21.72 7.80 1.19
CA THR A 139 -22.82 7.70 2.13
C THR A 139 -23.93 8.60 1.61
N MET A 140 -24.83 8.05 0.79
CA MET A 140 -26.03 8.73 0.29
C MET A 140 -27.07 8.92 1.40
N ALA A 141 -26.64 9.23 2.63
CA ALA A 141 -27.59 9.62 3.66
C ALA A 141 -28.22 10.93 3.18
N ASP A 142 -29.56 10.99 3.16
CA ASP A 142 -30.33 12.20 2.86
C ASP A 142 -30.03 13.36 3.84
N ASP A 143 -29.17 13.13 4.83
CA ASP A 143 -28.60 14.09 5.79
C ASP A 143 -27.17 14.54 5.43
N GLU A 144 -26.77 14.52 4.15
CA GLU A 144 -25.64 15.35 3.73
C GLU A 144 -26.03 16.82 3.96
N VAL A 145 -25.71 17.33 5.15
CA VAL A 145 -25.69 18.76 5.43
C VAL A 145 -24.96 19.39 4.26
N ALA A 146 -25.66 20.26 3.52
CA ALA A 146 -25.09 20.94 2.37
C ALA A 146 -23.69 21.44 2.77
N PRO A 147 -22.65 21.18 1.95
CA PRO A 147 -21.29 21.52 2.32
C PRO A 147 -21.25 22.99 2.77
N GLU A 148 -20.65 23.23 3.93
CA GLU A 148 -20.50 24.58 4.47
C GLU A 148 -19.88 25.47 3.38
N THR A 149 -20.68 26.35 2.81
CA THR A 149 -20.22 27.25 1.76
C THR A 149 -19.62 28.47 2.44
N ASP A 150 -18.33 28.37 2.75
CA ASP A 150 -17.55 29.52 3.21
C ASP A 150 -17.49 30.57 2.06
N GLU A 151 -17.82 31.83 2.36
CA GLU A 151 -17.69 32.95 1.41
C GLU A 151 -16.26 33.05 0.85
N ARG A 152 -15.27 32.60 1.63
CA ARG A 152 -13.88 32.50 1.21
C ARG A 152 -13.65 31.47 0.11
N MET A 153 -14.36 30.34 0.12
CA MET A 153 -14.31 29.36 -0.98
C MET A 153 -14.93 29.92 -2.26
N ARG A 154 -16.07 30.62 -2.15
CA ARG A 154 -16.73 31.27 -3.30
C ARG A 154 -15.82 32.31 -3.96
N PHE A 155 -15.12 33.11 -3.14
CA PHE A 155 -14.12 34.06 -3.63
C PHE A 155 -12.95 33.36 -4.36
N LEU A 156 -12.45 32.24 -3.83
CA LEU A 156 -11.31 31.52 -4.41
C LEU A 156 -11.63 30.78 -5.72
N ILE A 157 -12.84 30.24 -5.84
CA ILE A 157 -13.31 29.53 -7.04
C ILE A 157 -13.65 30.53 -8.16
N GLY A 158 -14.17 31.71 -7.78
CA GLY A 158 -14.54 32.77 -8.71
C GLY A 158 -15.97 32.62 -9.23
N ASN A 159 -16.71 33.73 -9.23
CA ASN A 159 -18.14 33.75 -9.59
C ASN A 159 -18.42 33.34 -11.04
N SER A 160 -17.46 33.53 -11.96
CA SER A 160 -17.63 33.14 -13.37
C SER A 160 -17.72 31.63 -13.54
N PHE A 161 -16.94 30.86 -12.77
CA PHE A 161 -16.96 29.40 -12.82
C PHE A 161 -18.24 28.84 -12.19
N LEU A 162 -18.74 29.46 -11.12
CA LEU A 162 -20.00 29.06 -10.48
C LEU A 162 -21.21 29.30 -11.40
N GLN A 163 -21.21 30.39 -12.18
CA GLN A 163 -22.29 30.67 -13.16
C GLN A 163 -22.36 29.66 -14.30
N GLU A 164 -21.24 29.05 -14.71
CA GLU A 164 -21.22 28.01 -15.76
C GLU A 164 -21.79 26.67 -15.29
N LEU A 165 -21.73 26.37 -13.98
CA LEU A 165 -22.25 25.13 -13.40
C LEU A 165 -23.77 25.15 -13.17
N GLU A 166 -24.39 26.34 -13.15
CA GLU A 166 -25.83 26.53 -12.95
C GLU A 166 -26.63 26.52 -14.27
N THR A 167 -25.97 26.35 -15.42
CA THR A 167 -26.57 26.13 -16.75
C THR A 167 -26.58 24.67 -17.16
#